data_AF-A0A1I8B3G0-F1
#
_entry.id   AF-A0A1I8B3G0-F1
#
_cell.length_a   1.000
_cell.length_b   1.000
_cell.length_c   1.000
_cell.angle_alpha   90.00
_cell.angle_beta   90.00
_cell.angle_gamma   90.00
#
_symmetry.space_group_name_H-M   'P 1'
#
loop_
_entity.id
_entity.type
_entity.pdbx_description
1 polymer ?
#
loop_
_entity_poly.entity_id
_entity_poly.type
_entity_poly.pdbx_seq_one_letter_code
_entity_poly.pdbx_strand_id
1 'polypeptide(L)'
;MCIIRCWLERLSRCAYKDAEFENIIFNPTLIKLLFEHEKNPSLQFYTKETTLHYCIANFELQAIKFVKDHLKISKKISIDFSLCNNNLEQCNGVILKILNEGVKLPHVCIISKVNPSIVELIKNKIITSTNCSNIVPRIEFEVDGWARFWNFNYLHRRDGVTTKEFIYYGTHYYSSSYEIANINDPNVVFLINYEGTTNIYRNLAFTIQRK
;
A
#
# COMPACT_ATOMS: atom_id res chain seq x y z
N MET A 1 -16.75 -30.01 -4.55
CA MET A 1 -16.86 -28.54 -4.59
C MET A 1 -17.82 -27.97 -3.55
N CYS A 2 -19.05 -28.49 -3.43
CA CYS A 2 -20.04 -28.02 -2.44
C CYS A 2 -19.55 -28.07 -0.99
N ILE A 3 -18.76 -29.09 -0.61
CA ILE A 3 -18.19 -29.21 0.74
C ILE A 3 -17.23 -28.05 1.03
N ILE A 4 -16.25 -27.80 0.14
CA ILE A 4 -15.29 -26.71 0.29
C ILE A 4 -16.02 -25.37 0.38
N ARG A 5 -17.00 -25.15 -0.49
CA ARG A 5 -17.81 -23.93 -0.47
C ARG A 5 -18.59 -23.77 0.84
N CYS A 6 -19.23 -24.83 1.33
CA CYS A 6 -19.97 -24.80 2.60
C CYS A 6 -19.05 -24.40 3.77
N TRP A 7 -17.82 -24.91 3.78
CA TRP A 7 -16.81 -24.50 4.77
C TRP A 7 -16.40 -23.04 4.60
N LEU A 8 -16.13 -22.58 3.38
CA LEU A 8 -15.83 -21.17 3.12
C LEU A 8 -16.97 -20.25 3.56
N GLU A 9 -18.23 -20.64 3.33
CA GLU A 9 -19.43 -19.87 3.73
C GLU A 9 -19.58 -19.78 5.25
N ARG A 10 -19.11 -20.79 5.98
CA ARG A 10 -19.04 -20.74 7.44
C ARG A 10 -17.90 -19.82 7.89
N LEU A 11 -16.73 -19.96 7.28
CA LEU A 11 -15.55 -19.16 7.60
C LEU A 11 -15.75 -17.67 7.28
N SER A 12 -16.51 -17.33 6.23
CA SER A 12 -16.80 -15.93 5.84
C SER A 12 -17.72 -15.20 6.80
N ARG A 13 -18.44 -15.93 7.66
CA ARG A 13 -19.27 -15.35 8.73
C ARG A 13 -18.47 -15.00 9.99
N CYS A 14 -17.18 -15.32 10.02
CA CYS A 14 -16.29 -14.97 11.11
C CYS A 14 -15.51 -13.68 10.80
N ALA A 15 -15.06 -13.01 11.85
CA ALA A 15 -14.09 -11.93 11.77
C ALA A 15 -12.73 -12.43 12.26
N TYR A 16 -11.69 -12.17 11.49
CA TYR A 16 -10.33 -12.56 11.78
C TYR A 16 -9.54 -11.34 12.19
N LYS A 17 -8.71 -11.49 13.23
CA LYS A 17 -7.78 -10.44 13.62
C LYS A 17 -6.77 -10.22 12.50
N ASP A 18 -6.12 -11.29 12.06
CA ASP A 18 -5.02 -11.24 11.13
C ASP A 18 -5.26 -12.27 10.01
N ALA A 19 -4.89 -11.94 8.77
CA ALA A 19 -4.89 -12.87 7.64
C ALA A 19 -3.59 -12.68 6.82
N GLU A 20 -2.85 -13.75 6.61
CA GLU A 20 -1.55 -13.71 5.97
C GLU A 20 -1.54 -14.59 4.73
N PHE A 21 -1.07 -14.03 3.63
CA PHE A 21 -1.02 -14.68 2.33
C PHE A 21 0.43 -14.77 1.89
N GLU A 22 1.05 -15.91 2.15
CA GLU A 22 2.46 -16.17 1.82
C GLU A 22 2.58 -17.13 0.63
N ASN A 23 3.31 -16.72 -0.42
CA ASN A 23 3.57 -17.56 -1.60
C ASN A 23 2.31 -18.11 -2.29
N ILE A 24 1.19 -17.39 -2.23
CA ILE A 24 -0.09 -17.87 -2.75
C ILE A 24 -0.20 -17.65 -4.26
N ILE A 25 -0.56 -18.74 -4.96
CA ILE A 25 -0.99 -18.69 -6.36
C ILE A 25 -2.49 -18.45 -6.39
N PHE A 26 -2.89 -17.23 -6.72
CA PHE A 26 -4.29 -16.90 -6.97
C PHE A 26 -4.68 -17.50 -8.33
N ASN A 27 -5.50 -18.56 -8.34
CA ASN A 27 -6.01 -19.15 -9.57
C ASN A 27 -7.39 -18.53 -9.89
N PRO A 28 -7.54 -17.73 -10.96
CA PRO A 28 -8.80 -17.04 -11.26
C PRO A 28 -9.98 -17.98 -11.48
N THR A 29 -9.74 -19.14 -12.10
CA THR A 29 -10.77 -20.16 -12.31
C THR A 29 -11.26 -20.71 -10.98
N LEU A 30 -10.34 -21.00 -10.05
CA LEU A 30 -10.71 -21.48 -8.72
C LEU A 30 -11.41 -20.39 -7.89
N ILE A 31 -10.93 -19.14 -7.95
CA ILE A 31 -11.57 -18.00 -7.27
C ILE A 31 -12.99 -17.81 -7.79
N LYS A 32 -13.19 -17.75 -9.12
CA LYS A 32 -14.52 -17.63 -9.71
C LYS A 32 -15.44 -18.76 -9.26
N LEU A 33 -14.95 -19.99 -9.30
CA LEU A 33 -15.69 -21.19 -8.92
C LEU A 33 -16.07 -21.24 -7.43
N LEU A 34 -15.22 -20.72 -6.54
CA LEU A 34 -15.46 -20.70 -5.10
C LEU A 34 -16.25 -19.47 -4.63
N PHE A 35 -16.04 -18.31 -5.24
CA PHE A 35 -16.50 -17.01 -4.73
C PHE A 35 -17.54 -16.29 -5.60
N GLU A 36 -17.60 -16.56 -6.91
CA GLU A 36 -18.43 -15.81 -7.89
C GLU A 36 -19.57 -16.69 -8.44
N HIS A 37 -20.54 -17.07 -7.59
CA HIS A 37 -21.71 -17.85 -8.02
C HIS A 37 -22.96 -16.98 -8.16
N GLU A 38 -23.74 -17.22 -9.23
CA GLU A 38 -24.83 -16.37 -9.75
C GLU A 38 -25.96 -15.96 -8.77
N LYS A 39 -26.08 -16.61 -7.60
CA LYS A 39 -27.27 -16.48 -6.73
C LYS A 39 -27.00 -15.97 -5.32
N ASN A 40 -25.76 -15.68 -4.94
CA ASN A 40 -25.44 -15.20 -3.59
C ASN A 40 -24.46 -14.03 -3.65
N PRO A 41 -24.52 -13.08 -2.69
CA PRO A 41 -23.49 -12.05 -2.56
C PRO A 41 -22.12 -12.72 -2.47
N SER A 42 -21.13 -12.11 -3.12
CA SER A 42 -19.77 -12.65 -3.15
C SER A 42 -19.30 -12.95 -1.74
N LEU A 43 -18.72 -14.13 -1.56
CA LEU A 43 -18.20 -14.55 -0.28
C LEU A 43 -17.09 -13.57 0.14
N GLN A 44 -17.24 -12.97 1.33
CA GLN A 44 -16.30 -11.97 1.85
C GLN A 44 -15.79 -12.39 3.22
N PHE A 45 -14.47 -12.35 3.41
CA PHE A 45 -13.85 -12.52 4.71
C PHE A 45 -13.65 -11.18 5.38
N TYR A 46 -13.97 -11.11 6.67
CA TYR A 46 -13.76 -9.92 7.47
C TYR A 46 -12.42 -10.03 8.18
N THR A 47 -11.51 -9.10 7.92
CA THR A 47 -10.19 -9.08 8.53
C THR A 47 -9.95 -7.72 9.18
N LYS A 48 -9.23 -7.70 10.30
CA LYS A 48 -8.74 -6.45 10.86
C LYS A 48 -7.48 -6.03 10.13
N GLU A 49 -6.51 -6.92 10.07
CA GLU A 49 -5.24 -6.71 9.39
C GLU A 49 -5.02 -7.82 8.34
N THR A 50 -4.38 -7.49 7.23
CA THR A 50 -4.09 -8.45 6.17
C THR A 50 -2.71 -8.21 5.62
N THR A 51 -1.89 -9.25 5.54
CA THR A 51 -0.54 -9.16 4.99
C THR A 51 -0.44 -10.02 3.74
N LEU A 52 0.08 -9.44 2.67
CA LEU A 52 0.39 -10.13 1.42
C LEU A 52 1.90 -10.16 1.27
N HIS A 53 2.52 -11.34 1.30
CA HIS A 53 3.93 -11.50 1.00
C HIS A 53 4.11 -11.84 -0.48
N TYR A 54 4.79 -10.94 -1.20
CA TYR A 54 4.96 -10.98 -2.64
C TYR A 54 6.30 -11.62 -3.02
N CYS A 55 6.22 -12.67 -3.84
CA CYS A 55 7.40 -13.36 -4.36
C CYS A 55 7.49 -13.34 -5.90
N ILE A 56 6.38 -13.17 -6.63
CA ILE A 56 6.34 -13.30 -8.10
C ILE A 56 5.37 -12.29 -8.74
N ALA A 57 5.87 -11.51 -9.70
CA ALA A 57 5.20 -10.33 -10.22
C ALA A 57 3.99 -10.55 -11.17
N ASN A 58 3.82 -11.74 -11.73
CA ASN A 58 2.67 -12.02 -12.62
C ASN A 58 1.36 -12.37 -11.89
N PHE A 59 1.42 -12.74 -10.61
CA PHE A 59 0.23 -13.13 -9.83
C PHE A 59 -0.41 -11.95 -9.07
N GLU A 60 0.16 -10.76 -9.22
CA GLU A 60 -0.06 -9.63 -8.33
C GLU A 60 -1.42 -8.95 -8.54
N LEU A 61 -1.83 -8.78 -9.80
CA LEU A 61 -3.11 -8.17 -10.13
C LEU A 61 -4.29 -9.02 -9.65
N GLN A 62 -4.12 -10.33 -9.60
CA GLN A 62 -5.14 -11.27 -9.16
C GLN A 62 -5.26 -11.27 -7.65
N ALA A 63 -4.14 -11.19 -6.93
CA ALA A 63 -4.11 -11.01 -5.48
C ALA A 63 -4.85 -9.73 -5.06
N ILE A 64 -4.51 -8.59 -5.69
CA ILE A 64 -5.17 -7.31 -5.39
C ILE A 64 -6.65 -7.35 -5.75
N LYS A 65 -7.02 -7.99 -6.87
CA LYS A 65 -8.43 -8.17 -7.22
C LYS A 65 -9.15 -9.00 -6.15
N PHE A 66 -8.57 -10.13 -5.74
CA PHE A 66 -9.14 -10.98 -4.70
C PHE A 66 -9.35 -10.21 -3.39
N VAL A 67 -8.35 -9.46 -2.95
CA VAL A 67 -8.42 -8.62 -1.75
C VAL A 67 -9.58 -7.63 -1.84
N LYS A 68 -9.71 -6.92 -2.96
CA LYS A 68 -10.77 -5.91 -3.15
C LYS A 68 -12.17 -6.51 -3.19
N ASP A 69 -12.30 -7.70 -3.76
CA ASP A 69 -13.61 -8.29 -4.08
C ASP A 69 -14.09 -9.24 -2.96
N HIS A 70 -13.16 -9.84 -2.22
CA HIS A 70 -13.42 -10.93 -1.27
C HIS A 70 -12.87 -10.69 0.14
N LEU A 71 -12.14 -9.60 0.40
CA LEU A 71 -11.75 -9.21 1.75
C LEU A 71 -12.39 -7.87 2.15
N LYS A 72 -12.90 -7.82 3.37
CA LYS A 72 -13.35 -6.60 4.04
C LYS A 72 -12.39 -6.28 5.16
N ILE A 73 -11.44 -5.40 4.86
CA ILE A 73 -10.34 -5.01 5.74
C ILE A 73 -10.77 -3.79 6.54
N SER A 74 -10.78 -3.89 7.87
CA SER A 74 -11.24 -2.80 8.73
C SER A 74 -10.13 -1.86 9.21
N LYS A 75 -8.85 -2.30 9.22
CA LYS A 75 -7.76 -1.47 9.75
C LYS A 75 -6.59 -1.27 8.79
N LYS A 76 -5.87 -2.32 8.39
CA LYS A 76 -4.60 -2.19 7.65
C LYS A 76 -4.42 -3.36 6.67
N ILE A 77 -3.92 -3.06 5.48
CA ILE A 77 -3.33 -4.05 4.58
C ILE A 77 -1.83 -3.78 4.46
N SER A 78 -1.00 -4.79 4.68
CA SER A 78 0.43 -4.76 4.49
C SER A 78 0.77 -5.54 3.22
N ILE A 79 1.64 -4.99 2.40
CA ILE A 79 2.06 -5.53 1.12
C ILE A 79 3.57 -5.58 1.13
N ASP A 80 4.10 -6.78 1.26
CA ASP A 80 5.51 -7.01 1.48
C ASP A 80 6.22 -7.51 0.21
N PHE A 81 6.97 -6.60 -0.40
CA PHE A 81 7.84 -6.82 -1.56
C PHE A 81 9.31 -7.06 -1.16
N SER A 82 9.62 -7.30 0.13
CA SER A 82 11.01 -7.54 0.58
C SER A 82 11.68 -8.71 -0.14
N LEU A 83 10.90 -9.69 -0.58
CA LEU A 83 11.33 -10.88 -1.31
C LEU A 83 11.43 -10.67 -2.83
N CYS A 84 10.97 -9.54 -3.37
CA CYS A 84 11.03 -9.20 -4.80
C CYS A 84 12.43 -8.70 -5.22
N ASN A 85 13.40 -9.61 -5.30
CA ASN A 85 14.82 -9.23 -5.48
C ASN A 85 15.19 -8.63 -6.85
N ASN A 86 14.44 -8.90 -7.94
CA ASN A 86 14.90 -8.60 -9.30
C ASN A 86 13.93 -7.76 -10.16
N ASN A 87 12.80 -7.28 -9.62
CA ASN A 87 11.77 -6.68 -10.48
C ASN A 87 10.98 -5.52 -9.85
N LEU A 88 11.69 -4.60 -9.19
CA LEU A 88 11.10 -3.45 -8.50
C LEU A 88 10.22 -2.59 -9.42
N GLU A 89 10.54 -2.51 -10.72
CA GLU A 89 9.72 -1.75 -11.68
C GLU A 89 8.31 -2.34 -11.84
N GLN A 90 8.14 -3.65 -11.75
CA GLN A 90 6.81 -4.27 -11.83
C GLN A 90 6.00 -3.98 -10.56
N CYS A 91 6.65 -3.99 -9.40
CA CYS A 91 6.01 -3.59 -8.13
C CYS A 91 5.48 -2.15 -8.19
N ASN A 92 6.15 -1.24 -8.90
CA ASN A 92 5.66 0.14 -9.06
C ASN A 92 4.28 0.20 -9.72
N GLY A 93 4.02 -0.64 -10.73
CA GLY A 93 2.72 -0.70 -11.39
C GLY A 93 1.61 -1.15 -10.44
N VAL A 94 1.90 -2.12 -9.58
CA VAL A 94 0.96 -2.61 -8.56
C VAL A 94 0.72 -1.59 -7.47
N ILE A 95 1.78 -0.96 -6.95
CA ILE A 95 1.69 0.14 -5.97
C ILE A 95 0.82 1.27 -6.51
N LEU A 96 1.04 1.70 -7.75
CA LEU A 96 0.22 2.75 -8.38
C LEU A 96 -1.24 2.32 -8.57
N LYS A 97 -1.49 1.03 -8.84
CA LYS A 97 -2.86 0.51 -8.94
C LYS A 97 -3.55 0.50 -7.58
N ILE A 98 -2.87 0.04 -6.53
CA ILE A 98 -3.38 0.07 -5.15
C ILE A 98 -3.69 1.51 -4.74
N LEU A 99 -2.78 2.44 -5.03
CA LEU A 99 -2.96 3.86 -4.79
C LEU A 99 -4.25 4.38 -5.42
N ASN A 100 -4.57 4.01 -6.67
CA ASN A 100 -5.73 4.52 -7.41
C ASN A 100 -7.05 3.80 -7.19
N GLU A 101 -7.02 2.55 -6.74
CA GLU A 101 -8.22 1.73 -6.63
C GLU A 101 -8.51 1.31 -5.19
N GLY A 102 -7.70 1.79 -4.25
CA GLY A 102 -7.70 1.40 -2.86
C GLY A 102 -8.55 2.29 -1.95
N VAL A 103 -9.53 3.04 -2.47
CA VAL A 103 -10.49 3.79 -1.62
C VAL A 103 -11.19 2.90 -0.58
N LYS A 104 -11.33 1.60 -0.88
CA LYS A 104 -11.89 0.59 0.05
C LYS A 104 -10.89 0.12 1.11
N LEU A 105 -9.61 0.47 0.96
CA LEU A 105 -8.53 0.08 1.84
C LEU A 105 -8.28 1.22 2.84
N PRO A 106 -8.57 1.03 4.14
CA PRO A 106 -8.49 2.10 5.13
C PRO A 106 -7.06 2.59 5.36
N HIS A 107 -6.09 1.68 5.27
CA HIS A 107 -4.67 1.97 5.43
C HIS A 107 -3.88 0.90 4.68
N VAL A 108 -2.98 1.33 3.79
CA VAL A 108 -2.06 0.46 3.06
C VAL A 108 -0.66 0.67 3.62
N CYS A 109 0.05 -0.38 4.04
CA CYS A 109 1.48 -0.35 4.26
C CYS A 109 2.19 -1.14 3.15
N ILE A 110 3.23 -0.56 2.59
CA ILE A 110 4.08 -1.16 1.58
C ILE A 110 5.45 -1.38 2.21
N ILE A 111 5.83 -2.65 2.39
CA ILE A 111 7.15 -3.04 2.86
C ILE A 111 7.98 -3.36 1.62
N SER A 112 9.03 -2.62 1.33
CA SER A 112 9.81 -2.82 0.10
C SER A 112 11.23 -2.28 0.21
N LYS A 113 12.13 -2.76 -0.65
CA LYS A 113 13.38 -2.06 -0.97
C LYS A 113 13.01 -0.88 -1.87
N VAL A 114 12.73 0.27 -1.26
CA VAL A 114 12.23 1.45 -1.99
C VAL A 114 13.31 2.03 -2.89
N ASN A 115 13.02 2.07 -4.19
CA ASN A 115 13.74 2.90 -5.15
C ASN A 115 13.18 4.33 -5.04
N PRO A 116 14.03 5.37 -4.93
CA PRO A 116 13.66 6.78 -5.11
C PRO A 116 12.57 7.09 -6.15
N SER A 117 12.55 6.34 -7.26
CA SER A 117 11.58 6.52 -8.34
C SER A 117 10.13 6.31 -7.88
N ILE A 118 9.83 5.41 -6.93
CA ILE A 118 8.45 5.17 -6.51
C ILE A 118 7.86 6.36 -5.74
N VAL A 119 8.67 7.04 -4.94
CA VAL A 119 8.24 8.23 -4.19
C VAL A 119 7.89 9.35 -5.16
N GLU A 120 8.71 9.58 -6.18
CA GLU A 120 8.42 10.55 -7.25
C GLU A 120 7.19 10.13 -8.07
N LEU A 121 7.01 8.83 -8.36
CA LEU A 121 5.81 8.34 -9.04
C LEU A 121 4.54 8.59 -8.23
N ILE A 122 4.56 8.33 -6.93
CA ILE A 122 3.42 8.58 -6.05
C ILE A 122 3.14 10.07 -5.92
N LYS A 123 4.19 10.89 -5.74
CA LYS A 123 4.09 12.35 -5.72
C LYS A 123 3.43 12.86 -7.01
N ASN A 124 3.98 12.49 -8.16
CA ASN A 124 3.45 12.92 -9.45
C ASN A 124 2.01 12.46 -9.62
N LYS A 125 1.69 11.25 -9.17
CA LYS A 125 0.32 10.74 -9.22
C LYS A 125 -0.64 11.53 -8.34
N ILE A 126 -0.24 11.87 -7.11
CA ILE A 126 -1.02 12.71 -6.21
C ILE A 126 -1.24 14.10 -6.82
N ILE A 127 -0.20 14.73 -7.37
CA ILE A 127 -0.28 16.07 -7.95
C ILE A 127 -1.21 16.10 -9.16
N THR A 128 -1.10 15.10 -10.04
CA THR A 128 -1.75 15.11 -11.36
C THR A 128 -3.09 14.36 -11.41
N SER A 129 -3.48 13.65 -10.34
CA SER A 129 -4.75 12.90 -10.33
C SER A 129 -5.93 13.82 -10.56
N THR A 130 -6.85 13.43 -11.44
CA THR A 130 -8.14 14.12 -11.64
C THR A 130 -9.23 13.58 -10.73
N ASN A 131 -8.98 12.46 -10.06
CA ASN A 131 -9.94 11.79 -9.18
C ASN A 131 -9.26 11.39 -7.87
N CYS A 132 -9.06 12.37 -6.99
CA CYS A 132 -8.43 12.16 -5.69
C CYS A 132 -9.30 11.38 -4.70
N SER A 133 -10.61 11.24 -4.93
CA SER A 133 -11.47 10.43 -4.05
C SER A 133 -11.20 8.93 -4.16
N ASN A 134 -10.58 8.50 -5.25
CA ASN A 134 -10.15 7.12 -5.43
C ASN A 134 -8.79 6.80 -4.80
N ILE A 135 -8.03 7.83 -4.39
CA ILE A 135 -6.72 7.65 -3.78
C ILE A 135 -6.88 7.07 -2.37
N VAL A 136 -6.08 6.06 -2.03
CA VAL A 136 -6.05 5.48 -0.67
C VAL A 136 -5.87 6.59 0.38
N PRO A 137 -6.70 6.63 1.44
CA PRO A 137 -6.67 7.72 2.41
C PRO A 137 -5.39 7.77 3.25
N ARG A 138 -4.77 6.61 3.51
CA ARG A 138 -3.50 6.50 4.23
C ARG A 138 -2.60 5.44 3.62
N ILE A 139 -1.38 5.83 3.25
CA ILE A 139 -0.35 4.89 2.78
C ILE A 139 0.92 5.06 3.59
N GLU A 140 1.42 3.97 4.12
CA GLU A 140 2.69 3.86 4.82
C GLU A 140 3.69 3.09 3.94
N PHE A 141 4.94 3.53 3.90
CA PHE A 141 6.03 2.81 3.26
C PHE A 141 7.05 2.49 4.32
N GLU A 142 7.27 1.21 4.57
CA GLU A 142 8.31 0.69 5.45
C GLU A 142 9.47 0.21 4.56
N VAL A 143 10.62 0.87 4.65
CA VAL A 143 11.74 0.53 3.78
C VAL A 143 12.75 -0.36 4.48
N ASP A 144 12.97 -1.54 3.91
CA ASP A 144 14.03 -2.45 4.34
C ASP A 144 15.30 -2.23 3.50
N GLY A 145 16.21 -1.41 4.04
CA GLY A 145 17.53 -1.16 3.46
C GLY A 145 17.54 -0.08 2.37
N TRP A 146 18.11 1.08 2.67
CA TRP A 146 18.39 2.09 1.64
C TRP A 146 19.81 1.95 1.07
N ALA A 147 19.93 2.21 -0.22
CA ALA A 147 21.22 2.56 -0.81
C ALA A 147 21.70 3.90 -0.23
N ARG A 148 22.99 3.98 0.15
CA ARG A 148 23.67 5.12 0.81
C ARG A 148 23.56 6.49 0.10
N PHE A 149 22.93 6.56 -1.06
CA PHE A 149 23.03 7.70 -1.98
C PHE A 149 21.82 8.62 -2.01
N TRP A 150 20.76 8.37 -1.24
CA TRP A 150 19.60 9.27 -1.28
C TRP A 150 19.68 10.38 -0.25
N ASN A 151 19.67 11.60 -0.76
CA ASN A 151 19.66 12.83 0.01
C ASN A 151 18.23 13.41 -0.01
N PHE A 152 17.49 13.31 1.09
CA PHE A 152 16.11 13.80 1.17
C PHE A 152 15.95 15.29 0.91
N ASN A 153 17.03 16.07 0.95
CA ASN A 153 17.04 17.45 0.49
C ASN A 153 16.52 17.60 -0.96
N TYR A 154 16.52 16.53 -1.77
CA TYR A 154 15.91 16.53 -3.11
C TYR A 154 14.38 16.70 -3.11
N LEU A 155 13.67 16.18 -2.11
CA LEU A 155 12.20 16.31 -2.02
C LEU A 155 11.77 17.69 -1.50
N HIS A 156 12.56 18.29 -0.60
CA HIS A 156 12.27 19.58 0.03
C HIS A 156 12.42 20.78 -0.92
N ARG A 157 13.21 20.65 -1.99
CA ARG A 157 13.59 21.77 -2.88
C ARG A 157 12.80 21.85 -4.19
N ARG A 158 11.57 21.33 -4.25
CA ARG A 158 10.75 21.32 -5.48
C ARG A 158 9.41 22.04 -5.31
N ASP A 159 8.91 22.58 -6.41
CA ASP A 159 7.63 23.26 -6.50
C ASP A 159 6.48 22.42 -5.94
N GLY A 160 5.52 23.08 -5.28
CA GLY A 160 4.32 22.45 -4.73
C GLY A 160 4.52 21.70 -3.41
N VAL A 161 5.70 21.77 -2.79
CA VAL A 161 6.00 21.17 -1.49
C VAL A 161 6.17 22.26 -0.44
N THR A 162 5.30 22.30 0.56
CA THR A 162 5.47 23.19 1.72
C THR A 162 6.00 22.38 2.90
N THR A 163 7.24 22.64 3.31
CA THR A 163 7.82 22.01 4.50
C THR A 163 7.12 22.57 5.74
N LYS A 164 6.53 21.69 6.56
CA LYS A 164 5.85 22.05 7.80
C LYS A 164 6.78 22.01 8.99
N GLU A 165 7.55 20.95 9.08
CA GLU A 165 8.38 20.68 10.24
C GLU A 165 9.59 19.85 9.82
N PHE A 166 10.72 20.13 10.45
CA PHE A 166 11.94 19.33 10.36
C PHE A 166 12.51 19.26 11.78
N ILE A 167 12.46 18.09 12.39
CA ILE A 167 12.91 17.89 13.77
C ILE A 167 14.10 16.96 13.78
N TYR A 168 15.21 17.44 14.34
CA TYR A 168 16.44 16.68 14.51
C TYR A 168 16.62 16.33 15.99
N TYR A 169 16.47 15.06 16.34
CA TYR A 169 16.63 14.56 17.70
C TYR A 169 18.02 13.96 17.88
N GLY A 170 19.02 14.83 17.97
CA GLY A 170 20.42 14.44 18.13
C GLY A 170 20.95 13.62 16.95
N THR A 171 22.04 12.88 17.15
CA THR A 171 22.74 12.19 16.06
C THR A 171 21.94 11.07 15.40
N HIS A 172 20.74 10.70 15.88
CA HIS A 172 20.12 9.40 15.56
C HIS A 172 18.71 9.41 15.00
N TYR A 173 17.92 10.47 15.12
CA TYR A 173 16.54 10.45 14.63
C TYR A 173 16.16 11.78 13.99
N TYR A 174 15.47 11.70 12.86
CA TYR A 174 14.94 12.86 12.16
C TYR A 174 13.53 12.58 11.68
N SER A 175 12.68 13.59 11.81
CA SER A 175 11.35 13.60 11.22
C SER A 175 11.17 14.82 10.34
N SER A 176 10.39 14.66 9.27
CA SER A 176 9.96 15.79 8.49
C SER A 176 8.54 15.60 7.98
N SER A 177 7.83 16.70 7.85
CA SER A 177 6.47 16.70 7.32
C SER A 177 6.33 17.77 6.25
N TYR A 178 5.67 17.43 5.16
CA TYR A 178 5.37 18.37 4.10
C TYR A 178 4.00 18.11 3.47
N GLU A 179 3.44 19.13 2.84
CA GLU A 179 2.15 19.04 2.15
C GLU A 179 2.32 19.07 0.65
N ILE A 180 1.48 18.28 -0.02
CA ILE A 180 1.29 18.30 -1.46
C ILE A 180 -0.17 18.57 -1.75
N ALA A 181 -0.45 19.69 -2.43
CA ALA A 181 -1.78 19.97 -2.98
C ALA A 181 -1.91 19.34 -4.38
N ASN A 182 -3.10 18.84 -4.69
CA ASN A 182 -3.42 18.41 -6.05
C ASN A 182 -3.63 19.64 -6.97
N ILE A 183 -3.13 19.58 -8.21
CA ILE A 183 -3.23 20.74 -9.13
C ILE A 183 -4.65 20.93 -9.69
N ASN A 184 -5.43 19.85 -9.78
CA ASN A 184 -6.79 19.85 -10.31
C ASN A 184 -7.85 20.14 -9.23
N ASP A 185 -7.54 19.86 -7.96
CA ASP A 185 -8.37 20.18 -6.80
C ASP A 185 -7.48 20.62 -5.62
N PRO A 186 -7.13 21.91 -5.53
CA PRO A 186 -6.25 22.44 -4.49
C PRO A 186 -6.76 22.26 -3.05
N ASN A 187 -8.05 21.95 -2.86
CA ASN A 187 -8.60 21.65 -1.55
C ASN A 187 -8.20 20.25 -1.06
N VAL A 188 -7.77 19.37 -1.97
CA VAL A 188 -7.26 18.06 -1.60
C VAL A 188 -5.76 18.16 -1.34
N VAL A 189 -5.42 18.17 -0.06
CA VAL A 189 -4.05 18.21 0.43
C VAL A 189 -3.67 16.86 1.03
N PHE A 190 -2.50 16.39 0.65
CA PHE A 190 -1.88 15.20 1.21
C PHE A 190 -0.75 15.63 2.15
N LEU A 191 -0.82 15.18 3.40
CA LEU A 191 0.27 15.27 4.34
C LEU A 191 1.21 14.10 4.09
N ILE A 192 2.48 14.42 3.90
CA ILE A 192 3.55 13.45 3.85
C ILE A 192 4.39 13.59 5.09
N ASN A 193 4.42 12.53 5.89
CA ASN A 193 5.27 12.41 7.06
C ASN A 193 6.42 11.46 6.77
N TYR A 194 7.55 11.78 7.37
CA TYR A 194 8.79 11.07 7.22
C TYR A 194 9.40 10.87 8.60
N GLU A 195 9.84 9.65 8.89
CA GLU A 195 10.57 9.30 10.10
C GLU A 195 11.74 8.37 9.74
N GLY A 196 12.92 8.64 10.29
CA GLY A 196 14.11 7.83 10.04
C GLY A 196 15.13 7.90 11.15
N THR A 197 15.95 6.86 11.26
CA THR A 197 17.10 6.81 12.16
C THR A 197 18.43 6.83 11.41
N THR A 198 19.44 7.56 11.89
CA THR A 198 20.70 7.76 11.16
C THR A 198 21.62 6.55 11.16
N ASN A 199 21.47 5.61 12.11
CA ASN A 199 22.56 4.67 12.38
C ASN A 199 22.58 3.44 11.48
N ILE A 200 21.47 3.09 10.85
CA ILE A 200 21.39 2.05 9.83
C ILE A 200 20.15 2.42 9.02
N TYR A 201 20.20 2.42 7.70
CA TYR A 201 19.08 2.75 6.81
C TYR A 201 17.93 1.72 6.85
N ARG A 202 17.51 1.36 8.06
CA ARG A 202 16.43 0.46 8.44
C ARG A 202 15.39 1.31 9.16
N ASN A 203 14.12 0.99 8.95
CA ASN A 203 12.98 1.63 9.60
C ASN A 203 12.73 3.07 9.13
N LEU A 204 12.82 3.28 7.83
CA LEU A 204 12.31 4.51 7.24
C LEU A 204 10.83 4.33 7.00
N ALA A 205 10.04 5.19 7.65
CA ALA A 205 8.60 5.23 7.50
C ALA A 205 8.21 6.50 6.74
N PHE A 206 7.42 6.34 5.69
CA PHE A 206 6.83 7.46 4.98
C PHE A 206 5.31 7.28 4.93
N THR A 207 4.56 8.27 5.42
CA THR A 207 3.09 8.21 5.45
C THR A 207 2.51 9.30 4.57
N ILE A 208 1.66 8.93 3.61
CA ILE A 208 0.76 9.84 2.90
C ILE A 208 -0.61 9.76 3.57
N GLN A 209 -1.18 10.91 3.94
CA GLN A 209 -2.52 10.99 4.49
C GLN A 209 -3.30 12.13 3.84
N ARG A 210 -4.51 11.85 3.36
CA ARG A 210 -5.43 12.91 2.91
C ARG A 210 -5.94 13.69 4.12
N LYS A 211 -5.85 15.02 4.05
CA LYS A 211 -6.36 15.95 5.07
C LYS A 211 -7.86 16.17 4.95
#